data_AF-A0A4Q7NPY7-F1
#
_entry.id   AF-A0A4Q7NPY7-F1
#
_cell.length_a   1.000
_cell.length_b   1.000
_cell.length_c   1.000
_cell.angle_alpha   90.00
_cell.angle_beta   90.00
_cell.angle_gamma   90.00
#
_symmetry.space_group_name_H-M   'P 1'
#
loop_
_entity.id
_entity.type
_entity.pdbx_description
1 polymer ?
#
loop_
_entity_poly.entity_id
_entity_poly.type
_entity_poly.pdbx_seq_one_letter_code
_entity_poly.pdbx_strand_id
1 'polypeptide(L)'
;MVPPPAGGPGPALPGERHPFVPPGSGWPGDPATPSTPVARDADEVLELARTDDLAELDARVSVCRACPRLVAWREETALARRRAYADQAYWGRPIAGWGDPAPRLLVVGLAPAAHGGNRTGRIFTGDASGDFLFAALHRAGLAALPTSLAAGDGQRLLGVRMLAAVRCAPPDNKPTPGERDTCAPWLDRELELATASASVAVALGGFAWQALLAALARSGAAVPRPAPRFGHGTEVRVGSLTVVGSYHPSQQNTFTGRLTPSMMDAVLGRAAQLAGLPLAAVADEPVSAASVRSDTLLP
;
A
#
# COMPACT_ATOMS: atom_id res chain seq x y z
N MET A 1 -16.34 -11.75 -18.02
CA MET A 1 -16.42 -10.70 -16.98
C MET A 1 -17.15 -11.33 -15.80
N VAL A 2 -16.41 -11.79 -14.79
CA VAL A 2 -17.02 -12.39 -13.59
C VAL A 2 -17.56 -11.22 -12.74
N PRO A 3 -18.85 -11.20 -12.36
CA PRO A 3 -19.36 -10.14 -11.50
C PRO A 3 -18.62 -10.20 -10.16
N PRO A 4 -18.28 -9.05 -9.54
CA PRO A 4 -17.67 -9.07 -8.22
C PRO A 4 -18.59 -9.80 -7.24
N PRO A 5 -18.05 -10.64 -6.33
CA PRO A 5 -18.86 -11.22 -5.27
C PRO A 5 -19.54 -10.07 -4.50
N ALA A 6 -20.79 -10.28 -4.12
CA ALA A 6 -21.54 -9.32 -3.31
C ALA A 6 -20.78 -9.13 -1.98
N GLY A 7 -20.01 -8.04 -1.88
CA GLY A 7 -19.39 -7.63 -0.64
C GLY A 7 -20.49 -7.47 0.40
N GLY A 8 -20.26 -7.98 1.62
CA GLY A 8 -21.16 -7.76 2.74
C GLY A 8 -21.46 -6.26 2.90
N PRO A 9 -22.59 -5.91 3.54
CA PRO A 9 -23.01 -4.51 3.66
C PRO A 9 -21.86 -3.68 4.22
N GLY A 10 -21.44 -2.66 3.45
CA GLY A 10 -20.43 -1.73 3.89
C GLY A 10 -20.84 -1.06 5.21
N PRO A 11 -19.88 -0.49 5.95
CA PRO A 11 -20.19 0.25 7.17
C PRO A 11 -21.28 1.30 6.90
N ALA A 12 -22.20 1.43 7.87
CA ALA A 12 -23.33 2.35 7.75
C ALA A 12 -22.88 3.78 7.41
N LEU A 13 -23.68 4.49 6.62
CA LEU A 13 -23.39 5.87 6.27
C LEU A 13 -23.31 6.73 7.54
N PRO A 14 -22.25 7.54 7.69
CA PRO A 14 -22.19 8.54 8.76
C PRO A 14 -23.41 9.47 8.71
N GLY A 15 -23.96 9.82 9.87
CA GLY A 15 -25.06 10.79 9.95
C GLY A 15 -24.64 12.20 9.51
N GLU A 16 -25.61 13.07 9.22
CA GLU A 16 -25.43 14.42 8.63
C GLU A 16 -24.43 15.33 9.37
N ARG A 17 -24.10 15.05 10.63
CA ARG A 17 -23.13 15.82 11.44
C ARG A 17 -21.67 15.46 11.19
N HIS A 18 -21.39 14.29 10.61
CA HIS A 18 -20.04 13.80 10.35
C HIS A 18 -19.95 13.29 8.92
N PRO A 19 -19.48 14.07 7.94
CA PRO A 19 -19.51 13.65 6.53
C PRO A 19 -18.58 12.47 6.18
N PHE A 20 -17.70 12.08 7.11
CA PHE A 20 -16.80 10.93 7.05
C PHE A 20 -16.65 10.33 8.46
N VAL A 21 -16.16 9.10 8.56
CA VAL A 21 -16.32 8.25 9.75
C VAL A 21 -15.46 8.74 10.93
N PRO A 22 -16.05 9.12 12.08
CA PRO A 22 -15.29 9.54 13.26
C PRO A 22 -14.36 8.44 13.80
N PRO A 23 -13.21 8.79 14.39
CA PRO A 23 -12.32 7.80 15.03
C PRO A 23 -13.04 6.98 16.10
N GLY A 24 -12.87 5.65 16.06
CA GLY A 24 -13.43 4.73 17.04
C GLY A 24 -14.94 4.53 16.95
N SER A 25 -15.59 4.96 15.86
CA SER A 25 -17.04 4.79 15.65
C SER A 25 -17.45 3.44 15.07
N GLY A 26 -16.55 2.45 15.04
CA GLY A 26 -16.82 1.08 14.61
C GLY A 26 -16.51 0.78 13.14
N TRP A 27 -15.69 1.59 12.46
CA TRP A 27 -15.16 1.22 11.15
C TRP A 27 -14.28 -0.03 11.28
N PRO A 28 -14.45 -1.07 10.43
CA PRO A 28 -13.64 -2.27 10.52
C PRO A 28 -12.15 -1.97 10.42
N GLY A 29 -11.38 -2.36 11.44
CA GLY A 29 -9.95 -2.15 11.48
C GLY A 29 -9.50 -0.69 11.74
N ASP A 30 -10.38 0.19 12.24
CA ASP A 30 -9.97 1.53 12.72
C ASP A 30 -9.02 1.38 13.92
N PRO A 31 -7.75 1.81 13.80
CA PRO A 31 -6.81 1.70 14.91
C PRO A 31 -7.03 2.79 15.96
N ALA A 32 -7.79 3.85 15.65
CA ALA A 32 -7.98 4.98 16.53
C ALA A 32 -9.20 4.87 17.45
N THR A 33 -9.10 5.59 18.55
CA THR A 33 -10.18 5.84 19.52
C THR A 33 -10.53 7.33 19.50
N PRO A 34 -11.64 7.75 20.13
CA PRO A 34 -11.94 9.18 20.27
C PRO A 34 -10.87 9.98 21.03
N SER A 35 -10.03 9.33 21.82
CA SER A 35 -8.93 9.94 22.58
C SER A 35 -7.58 9.92 21.87
N THR A 36 -7.47 9.33 20.67
CA THR A 36 -6.20 9.29 19.94
C THR A 36 -5.74 10.72 19.58
N PRO A 37 -4.49 11.09 19.91
CA PRO A 37 -4.01 12.45 19.67
C PRO A 37 -3.87 12.73 18.17
N VAL A 38 -4.23 13.96 17.79
CA VAL A 38 -4.27 14.43 16.39
C VAL A 38 -3.13 15.39 16.16
N ALA A 39 -2.19 15.03 15.26
CA ALA A 39 -1.19 15.96 14.75
C ALA A 39 -1.83 16.98 13.79
N ARG A 40 -1.57 18.28 14.01
CA ARG A 40 -2.15 19.42 13.28
C ARG A 40 -1.15 20.17 12.42
N ASP A 41 0.14 19.92 12.63
CA ASP A 41 1.24 20.48 11.86
C ASP A 41 2.44 19.52 11.83
N ALA A 42 3.54 19.94 11.21
CA ALA A 42 4.74 19.12 11.04
C ALA A 42 5.48 18.86 12.36
N ASP A 43 5.42 19.78 13.33
CA ASP A 43 6.10 19.63 14.62
C ASP A 43 5.35 18.62 15.49
N GLU A 44 4.02 18.69 15.52
CA GLU A 44 3.19 17.68 16.19
C GLU A 44 3.34 16.30 15.53
N VAL A 45 3.59 16.21 14.22
CA VAL A 45 3.94 14.93 13.56
C VAL A 45 5.26 14.36 14.10
N LEU A 46 6.30 15.19 14.22
CA LEU A 46 7.59 14.77 14.78
C LEU A 46 7.49 14.32 16.25
N GLU A 47 6.65 14.98 17.03
CA GLU A 47 6.38 14.60 18.43
C GLU A 47 5.60 13.28 18.49
N LEU A 48 4.44 13.22 17.84
CA LEU A 48 3.53 12.08 17.93
C LEU A 48 4.01 10.84 17.19
N ALA A 49 4.98 10.95 16.28
CA ALA A 49 5.67 9.80 15.70
C ALA A 49 6.55 9.05 16.73
N ARG A 50 6.89 9.65 17.87
CA ARG A 50 7.70 8.98 18.89
C ARG A 50 6.84 8.03 19.72
N THR A 51 6.89 6.74 19.39
CA THR A 51 6.31 5.64 20.18
C THR A 51 7.01 4.34 19.83
N ASP A 52 7.19 3.44 20.79
CA ASP A 52 7.72 2.08 20.58
C ASP A 52 6.62 1.06 20.23
N ASP A 53 5.36 1.51 20.14
CA ASP A 53 4.21 0.66 19.81
C ASP A 53 3.70 0.97 18.39
N LEU A 54 3.74 -0.04 17.52
CA LEU A 54 3.27 0.04 16.14
C LEU A 54 1.75 0.28 16.06
N ALA A 55 0.96 -0.31 16.96
CA ALA A 55 -0.49 -0.11 16.98
C ALA A 55 -0.83 1.32 17.40
N GLU A 56 -0.08 1.88 18.35
CA GLU A 56 -0.22 3.28 18.73
C GLU A 56 0.18 4.22 17.58
N LEU A 57 1.28 3.91 16.88
CA LEU A 57 1.69 4.67 15.70
C LEU A 57 0.60 4.67 14.62
N ASP A 58 0.03 3.50 14.31
CA ASP A 58 -1.06 3.35 13.35
C ASP A 58 -2.29 4.17 13.75
N ALA A 59 -2.65 4.16 15.04
CA ALA A 59 -3.74 4.97 15.57
C ALA A 59 -3.49 6.46 15.34
N ARG A 60 -2.32 6.97 15.76
CA ARG A 60 -1.94 8.40 15.64
C ARG A 60 -1.88 8.85 14.18
N VAL A 61 -1.33 8.02 13.29
CA VAL A 61 -1.32 8.27 11.84
C VAL A 61 -2.74 8.43 11.30
N SER A 62 -3.64 7.53 11.67
CA SER A 62 -5.00 7.42 11.11
C SER A 62 -5.91 8.62 11.42
N VAL A 63 -5.48 9.55 12.27
CA VAL A 63 -6.24 10.76 12.64
C VAL A 63 -5.52 12.07 12.30
N CYS A 64 -4.31 12.00 11.74
CA CYS A 64 -3.48 13.16 11.41
C CYS A 64 -4.16 14.17 10.47
N ARG A 65 -3.93 15.46 10.74
CA ARG A 65 -4.46 16.63 10.01
C ARG A 65 -3.38 17.66 9.63
N ALA A 66 -2.10 17.28 9.66
CA ALA A 66 -0.97 18.19 9.47
C ALA A 66 -0.82 18.84 8.07
N CYS A 67 -1.49 18.32 7.04
CA CYS A 67 -1.37 18.80 5.67
C CYS A 67 -2.69 19.43 5.17
N PRO A 68 -2.90 20.75 5.27
CA PRO A 68 -4.19 21.39 4.98
C PRO A 68 -4.78 21.04 3.61
N ARG A 69 -3.96 21.03 2.56
CA ARG A 69 -4.40 20.69 1.19
C ARG A 69 -4.89 19.24 1.08
N LEU A 70 -4.19 18.29 1.71
CA LEU A 70 -4.57 16.87 1.68
C LEU A 70 -5.80 16.59 2.55
N VAL A 71 -5.91 17.29 3.69
CA VAL A 71 -7.09 17.23 4.55
C VAL A 71 -8.33 17.73 3.81
N ALA A 72 -8.25 18.91 3.19
CA ALA A 72 -9.36 19.45 2.40
C ALA A 72 -9.75 18.48 1.26
N TRP A 73 -8.78 18.01 0.48
CA TRP A 73 -9.03 17.15 -0.67
C TRP A 73 -9.65 15.80 -0.30
N ARG A 74 -9.12 15.11 0.72
CA ARG A 74 -9.59 13.77 1.10
C ARG A 74 -11.03 13.82 1.63
N GLU A 75 -11.38 14.90 2.32
CA GLU A 75 -12.70 15.15 2.89
C GLU A 75 -13.70 15.61 1.82
N GLU A 76 -13.31 16.54 0.93
CA GLU A 76 -14.11 16.94 -0.22
C GLU A 76 -14.44 15.74 -1.12
N THR A 77 -13.45 14.87 -1.36
CA THR A 77 -13.64 13.64 -2.14
C THR A 77 -14.62 12.68 -1.44
N ALA A 78 -14.54 12.55 -0.12
CA ALA A 78 -15.42 11.69 0.68
C ALA A 78 -16.87 12.20 0.71
N LEU A 79 -17.04 13.53 0.64
CA LEU A 79 -18.31 14.22 0.53
C LEU A 79 -18.93 14.10 -0.85
N ALA A 80 -18.18 14.50 -1.89
CA ALA A 80 -18.66 14.51 -3.26
C ALA A 80 -18.96 13.10 -3.76
N ARG A 81 -18.11 12.13 -3.36
CA ARG A 81 -18.13 10.72 -3.77
C ARG A 81 -18.04 10.54 -5.29
N ARG A 82 -17.67 9.34 -5.72
CA ARG A 82 -17.83 8.97 -7.13
C ARG A 82 -19.24 8.41 -7.33
N ARG A 83 -19.88 8.67 -8.47
CA ARG A 83 -21.19 8.09 -8.81
C ARG A 83 -21.25 6.57 -8.60
N ALA A 84 -20.18 5.85 -8.91
CA ALA A 84 -20.09 4.40 -8.71
C ALA A 84 -20.08 3.95 -7.24
N TYR A 85 -19.87 4.87 -6.30
CA TYR A 85 -19.76 4.63 -4.86
C TYR A 85 -20.62 5.61 -4.05
N ALA A 86 -21.67 6.17 -4.65
CA ALA A 86 -22.47 7.24 -4.04
C ALA A 86 -23.18 6.80 -2.75
N ASP A 87 -23.56 5.52 -2.70
CA ASP A 87 -24.22 4.83 -1.59
C ASP A 87 -23.25 4.32 -0.51
N GLN A 88 -21.93 4.47 -0.71
CA GLN A 88 -20.94 3.95 0.22
C GLN A 88 -20.44 5.01 1.21
N ALA A 89 -20.19 4.57 2.43
CA ALA A 89 -19.45 5.36 3.40
C ALA A 89 -17.99 5.50 2.98
N TYR A 90 -17.39 6.65 3.30
CA TYR A 90 -15.98 6.91 3.06
C TYR A 90 -15.23 7.07 4.38
N TRP A 91 -14.02 6.53 4.40
CA TRP A 91 -13.05 6.70 5.47
C TRP A 91 -12.68 8.18 5.69
N GLY A 92 -12.30 8.92 4.64
CA GLY A 92 -12.05 10.37 4.68
C GLY A 92 -10.89 10.81 5.59
N ARG A 93 -10.04 9.86 6.01
CA ARG A 93 -8.94 10.04 6.96
C ARG A 93 -7.62 9.53 6.37
N PRO A 94 -6.45 9.80 6.99
CA PRO A 94 -5.21 9.14 6.59
C PRO A 94 -5.33 7.63 6.71
N ILE A 95 -4.66 6.88 5.84
CA ILE A 95 -4.48 5.43 5.99
C ILE A 95 -3.22 5.15 6.82
N ALA A 96 -3.34 4.26 7.79
CA ALA A 96 -2.19 3.67 8.46
C ALA A 96 -1.51 2.64 7.55
N GLY A 97 -0.33 2.15 7.94
CA GLY A 97 0.16 0.92 7.35
C GLY A 97 -0.71 -0.26 7.77
N TRP A 98 -0.57 -1.37 7.07
CA TRP A 98 -1.48 -2.51 7.28
C TRP A 98 -0.82 -3.83 6.95
N GLY A 99 -1.09 -4.86 7.76
CA GLY A 99 -0.57 -6.21 7.56
C GLY A 99 -0.01 -6.80 8.85
N ASP A 100 0.94 -7.71 8.69
CA ASP A 100 1.63 -8.37 9.79
C ASP A 100 2.39 -7.35 10.68
N PRO A 101 2.24 -7.38 12.02
CA PRO A 101 3.02 -6.51 12.92
C PRO A 101 4.50 -6.90 13.02
N ALA A 102 4.87 -8.13 12.65
CA ALA A 102 6.25 -8.62 12.58
C ALA A 102 6.57 -9.14 11.15
N PRO A 103 6.51 -8.27 10.13
CA PRO A 103 6.61 -8.67 8.74
C PRO A 103 8.03 -9.11 8.38
N ARG A 104 8.16 -10.07 7.46
CA ARG A 104 9.45 -10.38 6.81
C ARG A 104 9.66 -9.56 5.54
N LEU A 105 8.56 -9.16 4.89
CA LEU A 105 8.53 -8.38 3.65
C LEU A 105 7.68 -7.12 3.82
N LEU A 106 8.22 -5.97 3.41
CA LEU A 106 7.50 -4.71 3.31
C LEU A 106 7.10 -4.42 1.86
N VAL A 107 5.92 -3.84 1.65
CA VAL A 107 5.49 -3.28 0.35
C VAL A 107 5.22 -1.80 0.52
N VAL A 108 5.99 -0.96 -0.16
CA VAL A 108 5.98 0.50 0.05
C VAL A 108 5.40 1.20 -1.17
N GLY A 109 4.31 1.94 -0.96
CA GLY A 109 3.61 2.74 -1.97
C GLY A 109 3.83 4.23 -1.86
N LEU A 110 3.18 4.95 -2.77
CA LEU A 110 3.17 6.42 -2.82
C LEU A 110 2.17 7.00 -1.81
N ALA A 111 0.88 6.85 -2.07
CA ALA A 111 -0.24 7.40 -1.28
C ALA A 111 -1.54 6.66 -1.61
N PRO A 112 -2.61 6.77 -0.78
CA PRO A 112 -3.90 6.18 -1.13
C PRO A 112 -4.55 6.89 -2.32
N ALA A 113 -5.31 6.14 -3.12
CA ALA A 113 -6.18 6.72 -4.12
C ALA A 113 -7.41 7.38 -3.50
N ALA A 114 -7.90 8.43 -4.15
CA ALA A 114 -9.08 9.22 -3.76
C ALA A 114 -10.35 8.37 -3.53
N HIS A 115 -10.51 7.27 -4.28
CA HIS A 115 -11.64 6.35 -4.16
C HIS A 115 -11.23 4.89 -3.86
N GLY A 116 -9.96 4.69 -3.53
CA GLY A 116 -9.42 3.44 -2.99
C GLY A 116 -9.29 3.56 -1.48
N GLY A 117 -8.05 3.68 -0.98
CA GLY A 117 -7.78 3.81 0.46
C GLY A 117 -8.50 4.97 1.17
N ASN A 118 -8.76 6.10 0.50
CA ASN A 118 -9.55 7.19 1.11
C ASN A 118 -11.05 6.85 1.27
N ARG A 119 -11.55 5.88 0.51
CA ARG A 119 -12.89 5.32 0.68
C ARG A 119 -12.88 4.17 1.69
N THR A 120 -11.94 3.24 1.53
CA THR A 120 -11.96 1.94 2.24
C THR A 120 -11.26 1.96 3.59
N GLY A 121 -10.39 2.94 3.86
CA GLY A 121 -9.59 3.03 5.08
C GLY A 121 -8.39 2.06 5.13
N ARG A 122 -8.16 1.28 4.06
CA ARG A 122 -7.06 0.31 4.00
C ARG A 122 -6.17 0.59 2.78
N ILE A 123 -4.86 0.54 2.98
CA ILE A 123 -3.87 0.76 1.92
C ILE A 123 -4.07 -0.24 0.76
N PHE A 124 -3.91 0.23 -0.49
CA PHE A 124 -4.09 -0.55 -1.72
C PHE A 124 -5.43 -1.30 -1.85
N THR A 125 -6.50 -0.79 -1.26
CA THR A 125 -7.81 -1.48 -1.21
C THR A 125 -8.89 -0.68 -1.93
N GLY A 126 -9.67 -1.33 -2.79
CA GLY A 126 -10.84 -0.73 -3.45
C GLY A 126 -10.54 0.14 -4.68
N ASP A 127 -9.40 -0.07 -5.33
CA ASP A 127 -9.09 0.50 -6.64
C ASP A 127 -8.34 -0.52 -7.52
N ALA A 128 -8.26 -0.23 -8.81
CA ALA A 128 -7.66 -1.14 -9.79
C ALA A 128 -6.15 -1.40 -9.57
N SER A 129 -5.43 -0.47 -8.94
CA SER A 129 -4.01 -0.69 -8.63
C SER A 129 -3.88 -1.71 -7.49
N GLY A 130 -4.77 -1.60 -6.51
CA GLY A 130 -4.97 -2.58 -5.44
C GLY A 130 -5.35 -3.97 -5.97
N ASP A 131 -6.34 -4.05 -6.86
CA ASP A 131 -6.80 -5.31 -7.45
C ASP A 131 -5.66 -6.07 -8.14
N PHE A 132 -4.83 -5.35 -8.89
CA PHE A 132 -3.66 -5.91 -9.55
C PHE A 132 -2.62 -6.43 -8.56
N LEU A 133 -2.34 -5.66 -7.50
CA LEU A 133 -1.37 -6.01 -6.46
C LEU A 133 -1.83 -7.21 -5.62
N PHE A 134 -3.07 -7.21 -5.12
CA PHE A 134 -3.59 -8.28 -4.27
C PHE A 134 -3.71 -9.61 -5.01
N ALA A 135 -4.07 -9.59 -6.30
CA ALA A 135 -4.08 -10.80 -7.10
C ALA A 135 -2.67 -11.44 -7.19
N ALA A 136 -1.63 -10.62 -7.36
CA ALA A 136 -0.24 -11.09 -7.41
C ALA A 136 0.27 -11.56 -6.03
N LEU A 137 -0.05 -10.83 -4.95
CA LEU A 137 0.28 -11.24 -3.58
C LEU A 137 -0.34 -12.60 -3.22
N HIS A 138 -1.61 -12.81 -3.57
CA HIS A 138 -2.27 -14.09 -3.33
C HIS A 138 -1.62 -15.23 -4.13
N ARG A 139 -1.31 -15.03 -5.42
CA ARG A 139 -0.58 -16.03 -6.22
C ARG A 139 0.79 -16.36 -5.62
N ALA A 140 1.45 -15.38 -5.01
CA ALA A 140 2.73 -15.58 -4.31
C ALA A 140 2.60 -16.22 -2.91
N GLY A 141 1.39 -16.45 -2.41
CA GLY A 141 1.15 -16.95 -1.05
C GLY A 141 1.32 -15.89 0.06
N LEU A 142 1.30 -14.61 -0.31
CA LEU A 142 1.55 -13.47 0.59
C LEU A 142 0.27 -12.77 1.08
N ALA A 143 -0.89 -13.13 0.53
CA ALA A 143 -2.20 -12.64 0.93
C ALA A 143 -3.20 -13.80 1.02
N ALA A 144 -4.13 -13.72 1.96
CA ALA A 144 -5.12 -14.76 2.21
C ALA A 144 -6.22 -14.82 1.14
N LEU A 145 -6.57 -13.68 0.54
CA LEU A 145 -7.57 -13.59 -0.53
C LEU A 145 -6.96 -12.96 -1.79
N PRO A 146 -7.47 -13.27 -3.00
CA PRO A 146 -7.02 -12.63 -4.24
C PRO A 146 -7.48 -11.18 -4.40
N THR A 147 -8.43 -10.73 -3.57
CA THR A 147 -9.07 -9.41 -3.67
C THR A 147 -9.00 -8.65 -2.35
N SER A 148 -9.06 -7.34 -2.43
CA SER A 148 -9.11 -6.44 -1.27
C SER A 148 -10.12 -5.33 -1.56
N LEU A 149 -11.35 -5.52 -1.11
CA LEU A 149 -12.52 -4.74 -1.51
C LEU A 149 -12.91 -3.69 -0.46
N ALA A 150 -12.80 -4.03 0.83
CA ALA A 150 -13.16 -3.16 1.95
C ALA A 150 -12.41 -3.57 3.23
N ALA A 151 -12.23 -2.68 4.21
CA ALA A 151 -11.43 -2.98 5.41
C ALA A 151 -11.88 -4.22 6.21
N GLY A 152 -13.17 -4.59 6.15
CA GLY A 152 -13.76 -5.73 6.88
C GLY A 152 -13.99 -7.00 6.03
N ASP A 153 -13.37 -7.12 4.86
CA ASP A 153 -13.62 -8.24 3.91
C ASP A 153 -12.93 -9.57 4.25
N GLY A 154 -12.31 -9.68 5.43
CA GLY A 154 -11.61 -10.90 5.87
C GLY A 154 -10.22 -11.10 5.24
N GLN A 155 -9.72 -10.15 4.43
CA GLN A 155 -8.37 -10.18 3.88
C GLN A 155 -7.30 -10.10 4.98
N ARG A 156 -6.18 -10.80 4.79
CA ARG A 156 -5.00 -10.79 5.68
C ARG A 156 -3.72 -10.93 4.85
N LEU A 157 -2.67 -10.23 5.25
CA LEU A 157 -1.32 -10.43 4.72
C LEU A 157 -0.57 -11.47 5.54
N LEU A 158 0.27 -12.26 4.87
CA LEU A 158 0.97 -13.40 5.46
C LEU A 158 2.47 -13.09 5.48
N GLY A 159 2.99 -12.62 6.62
CA GLY A 159 4.39 -12.19 6.73
C GLY A 159 4.71 -10.88 5.97
N VAL A 160 3.69 -10.14 5.53
CA VAL A 160 3.82 -8.90 4.77
C VAL A 160 3.16 -7.73 5.48
N ARG A 161 3.80 -6.56 5.40
CA ARG A 161 3.19 -5.28 5.79
C ARG A 161 3.28 -4.26 4.66
N MET A 162 2.21 -3.52 4.44
CA MET A 162 2.10 -2.45 3.45
C MET A 162 2.24 -1.09 4.11
N LEU A 163 3.07 -0.23 3.51
CA LEU A 163 3.37 1.12 3.97
C LEU A 163 3.14 2.12 2.82
N ALA A 164 2.95 3.41 3.16
CA ALA A 164 2.89 4.50 2.18
C ALA A 164 3.77 5.67 2.59
N ALA A 165 4.42 6.29 1.60
CA ALA A 165 5.21 7.49 1.80
C ALA A 165 4.36 8.70 2.22
N VAL A 166 3.12 8.79 1.75
CA VAL A 166 2.13 9.80 2.16
C VAL A 166 0.83 9.10 2.54
N ARG A 167 0.26 9.47 3.70
CA ARG A 167 -0.87 8.75 4.30
C ARG A 167 -2.25 9.25 3.85
N CYS A 168 -2.32 10.41 3.19
CA CYS A 168 -3.57 10.99 2.71
C CYS A 168 -3.64 10.97 1.19
N ALA A 169 -4.86 10.91 0.63
CA ALA A 169 -5.03 10.98 -0.82
C ALA A 169 -4.62 12.38 -1.30
N PRO A 170 -3.69 12.49 -2.26
CA PRO A 170 -3.36 13.75 -2.88
C PRO A 170 -4.18 13.98 -4.15
N PRO A 171 -4.54 15.23 -4.48
CA PRO A 171 -5.03 15.59 -5.81
C PRO A 171 -4.11 15.03 -6.91
N ASP A 172 -4.70 14.48 -7.95
CA ASP A 172 -4.02 13.85 -9.09
C ASP A 172 -3.02 12.73 -8.74
N ASN A 173 -3.11 12.18 -7.52
CA ASN A 173 -2.11 11.27 -6.96
C ASN A 173 -0.69 11.87 -6.89
N LYS A 174 -0.59 13.19 -6.67
CA LYS A 174 0.66 13.94 -6.62
C LYS A 174 0.78 14.73 -5.31
N PRO A 175 1.44 14.17 -4.28
CA PRO A 175 1.81 14.94 -3.10
C PRO A 175 2.90 15.96 -3.45
N THR A 176 2.92 17.08 -2.74
CA THR A 176 4.01 18.04 -2.82
C THR A 176 5.22 17.54 -2.03
N PRO A 177 6.43 18.09 -2.28
CA PRO A 177 7.58 17.82 -1.43
C PRO A 177 7.33 18.14 0.05
N GLY A 178 6.68 19.29 0.35
CA GLY A 178 6.34 19.65 1.73
C GLY A 178 5.39 18.67 2.40
N GLU A 179 4.41 18.13 1.67
CA GLU A 179 3.51 17.09 2.19
C GLU A 179 4.23 15.77 2.42
N ARG A 180 5.13 15.37 1.51
CA ARG A 180 6.00 14.20 1.68
C ARG A 180 6.85 14.36 2.94
N ASP A 181 7.48 15.52 3.10
CA ASP A 181 8.40 15.78 4.20
C ASP A 181 7.65 15.87 5.54
N THR A 182 6.45 16.46 5.54
CA THR A 182 5.55 16.45 6.71
C THR A 182 5.12 15.02 7.09
N CYS A 183 4.94 14.12 6.11
CA CYS A 183 4.57 12.73 6.38
C CYS A 183 5.76 11.81 6.72
N ALA A 184 6.99 12.26 6.46
CA ALA A 184 8.20 11.45 6.60
C ALA A 184 8.40 10.85 8.00
N PRO A 185 8.17 11.58 9.12
CA PRO A 185 8.37 11.00 10.46
C PRO A 185 7.48 9.78 10.74
N TRP A 186 6.27 9.73 10.17
CA TRP A 186 5.41 8.56 10.26
C TRP A 186 6.02 7.35 9.53
N LEU A 187 6.54 7.56 8.32
CA LEU A 187 7.20 6.50 7.55
C LEU A 187 8.48 6.04 8.25
N ASP A 188 9.29 6.97 8.74
CA ASP A 188 10.57 6.67 9.39
C ASP A 188 10.35 5.78 10.60
N ARG A 189 9.41 6.18 11.48
CA ARG A 189 9.12 5.39 12.66
C ARG A 189 8.52 4.03 12.34
N GLU A 190 7.58 3.99 11.41
CA GLU A 190 6.95 2.72 11.02
C GLU A 190 7.99 1.75 10.43
N LEU A 191 8.94 2.28 9.65
CA LEU A 191 10.04 1.51 9.09
C LEU A 191 10.97 1.00 10.19
N GLU A 192 11.39 1.86 11.13
CA GLU A 192 12.21 1.45 12.28
C GLU A 192 11.57 0.29 13.05
N LEU A 193 10.28 0.39 13.39
CA LEU A 193 9.55 -0.66 14.10
C LEU A 193 9.44 -1.95 13.26
N ALA A 194 9.08 -1.83 11.98
CA ALA A 194 8.90 -2.98 11.11
C ALA A 194 10.23 -3.70 10.77
N THR A 195 11.34 -2.96 10.69
CA THR A 195 12.68 -3.52 10.39
C THR A 195 13.28 -4.33 11.53
N ALA A 196 12.65 -4.39 12.71
CA ALA A 196 13.00 -5.35 13.75
C ALA A 196 12.84 -6.82 13.27
N SER A 197 11.96 -7.07 12.30
CA SER A 197 11.71 -8.40 11.71
C SER A 197 11.84 -8.44 10.19
N ALA A 198 11.60 -7.32 9.51
CA ALA A 198 11.67 -7.26 8.05
C ALA A 198 13.11 -7.37 7.55
N SER A 199 13.29 -8.14 6.46
CA SER A 199 14.58 -8.27 5.77
C SER A 199 14.52 -7.82 4.30
N VAL A 200 13.31 -7.60 3.77
CA VAL A 200 13.08 -7.21 2.37
C VAL A 200 12.03 -6.12 2.29
N ALA A 201 12.19 -5.18 1.36
CA ALA A 201 11.17 -4.18 1.02
C ALA A 201 11.00 -4.04 -0.49
N VAL A 202 9.77 -4.07 -0.98
CA VAL A 202 9.42 -3.81 -2.39
C VAL A 202 8.89 -2.39 -2.51
N ALA A 203 9.57 -1.54 -3.27
CA ALA A 203 9.13 -0.17 -3.55
C ALA A 203 8.36 -0.08 -4.86
N LEU A 204 7.09 0.35 -4.79
CA LEU A 204 6.19 0.46 -5.94
C LEU A 204 6.34 1.83 -6.62
N GLY A 205 7.21 1.89 -7.62
CA GLY A 205 7.50 3.07 -8.43
C GLY A 205 8.64 3.93 -7.86
N GLY A 206 9.13 4.85 -8.71
CA GLY A 206 10.29 5.69 -8.38
C GLY A 206 10.08 6.61 -7.18
N PHE A 207 8.84 7.06 -6.92
CA PHE A 207 8.54 7.88 -5.75
C PHE A 207 8.72 7.09 -4.45
N ALA A 208 8.11 5.90 -4.35
CA ALA A 208 8.23 5.03 -3.19
C ALA A 208 9.69 4.59 -2.98
N TRP A 209 10.43 4.34 -4.07
CA TRP A 209 11.87 4.04 -4.03
C TRP A 209 12.67 5.16 -3.38
N GLN A 210 12.47 6.40 -3.84
CA GLN A 210 13.16 7.57 -3.27
C GLN A 210 12.77 7.82 -1.81
N ALA A 211 11.48 7.71 -1.49
CA ALA A 211 10.99 7.90 -0.13
C ALA A 211 11.56 6.84 0.84
N LEU A 212 11.61 5.57 0.42
CA LEU A 212 12.16 4.47 1.22
C LEU A 212 13.67 4.65 1.43
N LEU A 213 14.44 4.95 0.39
CA LEU A 213 15.88 5.18 0.55
C LEU A 213 16.16 6.40 1.46
N ALA A 214 15.35 7.45 1.36
CA ALA A 214 15.49 8.62 2.22
C ALA A 214 15.13 8.29 3.69
N ALA A 215 14.07 7.50 3.92
CA ALA A 215 13.70 7.03 5.25
C ALA A 215 14.80 6.18 5.88
N LEU A 216 15.35 5.22 5.13
CA LEU A 216 16.48 4.40 5.57
C LEU A 216 17.71 5.24 5.90
N ALA A 217 18.02 6.27 5.09
CA ALA A 217 19.12 7.17 5.39
C ALA A 217 18.88 7.96 6.69
N ARG A 218 17.65 8.45 6.93
CA ARG A 218 17.29 9.17 8.16
C ARG A 218 17.33 8.28 9.40
N SER A 219 17.01 6.98 9.26
CA SER A 219 17.14 5.98 10.31
C SER A 219 18.58 5.47 10.50
N GLY A 220 19.57 6.11 9.86
CA GLY A 220 21.00 5.81 10.04
C GLY A 220 21.56 4.68 9.16
N ALA A 221 20.78 4.13 8.22
CA ALA A 221 21.30 3.11 7.31
C ALA A 221 22.27 3.73 6.29
N ALA A 222 23.36 3.00 6.01
CA ALA A 222 24.31 3.39 4.97
C ALA A 222 23.71 3.17 3.57
N VAL A 223 23.24 4.24 2.94
CA VAL A 223 22.77 4.23 1.54
C VAL A 223 23.96 4.45 0.59
N PRO A 224 24.12 3.65 -0.48
CA PRO A 224 25.21 3.82 -1.44
C PRO A 224 25.27 5.22 -2.05
N ARG A 225 26.49 5.67 -2.39
CA ARG A 225 26.75 6.94 -3.09
C ARG A 225 27.53 6.68 -4.39
N PRO A 226 27.01 7.08 -5.57
CA PRO A 226 25.73 7.77 -5.80
C PRO A 226 24.51 6.92 -5.42
N ALA A 227 23.40 7.60 -5.12
CA ALA A 227 22.16 6.93 -4.74
C ALA A 227 21.72 5.95 -5.83
N PRO A 228 21.33 4.71 -5.46
CA PRO A 228 20.87 3.72 -6.42
C PRO A 228 19.68 4.20 -7.25
N ARG A 229 19.75 3.96 -8.57
CA ARG A 229 18.68 4.33 -9.50
C ARG A 229 17.52 3.33 -9.40
N PHE A 230 16.31 3.85 -9.50
CA PHE A 230 15.11 3.03 -9.58
C PHE A 230 15.04 2.26 -10.91
N GLY A 231 14.67 0.98 -10.84
CA GLY A 231 14.33 0.13 -11.97
C GLY A 231 13.44 -1.03 -11.52
N HIS A 232 12.65 -1.58 -12.44
CA HIS A 232 11.86 -2.78 -12.15
C HIS A 232 12.80 -3.99 -12.02
N GLY A 233 12.64 -4.77 -10.95
CA GLY A 233 13.52 -5.89 -10.61
C GLY A 233 14.89 -5.48 -10.06
N THR A 234 15.15 -4.18 -9.87
CA THR A 234 16.41 -3.72 -9.27
C THR A 234 16.46 -4.12 -7.80
N GLU A 235 17.52 -4.80 -7.38
CA GLU A 235 17.77 -5.20 -5.99
C GLU A 235 18.98 -4.44 -5.43
N VAL A 236 18.84 -3.86 -4.24
CA VAL A 236 19.94 -3.17 -3.55
C VAL A 236 19.89 -3.48 -2.06
N ARG A 237 21.05 -3.82 -1.48
CA ARG A 237 21.20 -3.94 -0.02
C ARG A 237 21.36 -2.54 0.60
N VAL A 238 20.50 -2.20 1.56
CA VAL A 238 20.57 -0.96 2.35
C VAL A 238 20.32 -1.29 3.81
N GLY A 239 21.34 -1.16 4.65
CA GLY A 239 21.28 -1.57 6.05
C GLY A 239 20.89 -3.04 6.20
N SER A 240 19.84 -3.31 6.99
CA SER A 240 19.29 -4.64 7.20
C SER A 240 18.33 -5.11 6.09
N LEU A 241 17.95 -4.24 5.14
CA LEU A 241 16.97 -4.55 4.10
C LEU A 241 17.60 -4.81 2.73
N THR A 242 17.03 -5.77 2.01
CA THR A 242 17.16 -5.85 0.56
C THR A 242 15.98 -5.11 -0.06
N VAL A 243 16.25 -3.99 -0.73
CA VAL A 243 15.26 -3.14 -1.37
C VAL A 243 15.11 -3.56 -2.83
N VAL A 244 13.88 -3.89 -3.23
CA VAL A 244 13.52 -4.34 -4.58
C VAL A 244 12.62 -3.30 -5.24
N GLY A 245 12.96 -2.89 -6.47
CA GLY A 245 12.16 -1.95 -7.24
C GLY A 245 11.09 -2.65 -8.07
N SER A 246 9.87 -2.13 -8.08
CA SER A 246 8.83 -2.53 -9.03
C SER A 246 8.21 -1.32 -9.70
N TYR A 247 7.71 -1.45 -10.92
CA TYR A 247 6.86 -0.41 -11.47
C TYR A 247 5.56 -0.37 -10.67
N HIS A 248 5.02 0.84 -10.49
CA HIS A 248 3.76 0.99 -9.77
C HIS A 248 2.62 0.32 -10.55
N PRO A 249 1.70 -0.43 -9.91
CA PRO A 249 0.58 -1.08 -10.57
C PRO A 249 -0.55 -0.12 -10.95
N SER A 250 -0.22 1.11 -11.37
CA SER A 250 -1.23 2.07 -11.83
C SER A 250 -1.88 1.58 -13.11
N GLN A 251 -3.15 1.94 -13.34
CA GLN A 251 -3.84 1.64 -14.60
C GLN A 251 -3.04 2.06 -15.83
N GLN A 252 -2.34 3.20 -15.76
CA GLN A 252 -1.47 3.64 -16.85
C GLN A 252 -0.38 2.60 -17.17
N ASN A 253 0.30 2.05 -16.16
CA ASN A 253 1.36 1.07 -16.39
C ASN A 253 0.81 -0.29 -16.79
N THR A 254 -0.32 -0.71 -16.23
CA THR A 254 -0.89 -2.03 -16.50
C THR A 254 -1.60 -2.08 -17.86
N PHE A 255 -2.32 -1.03 -18.25
CA PHE A 255 -3.00 -0.99 -19.56
C PHE A 255 -2.03 -0.81 -20.74
N THR A 256 -0.89 -0.14 -20.52
CA THR A 256 0.14 0.01 -21.56
C THR A 256 1.09 -1.18 -21.65
N GLY A 257 0.95 -2.18 -20.77
CA GLY A 257 1.87 -3.32 -20.70
C GLY A 257 3.25 -2.99 -20.13
N ARG A 258 3.48 -1.76 -19.65
CA ARG A 258 4.72 -1.39 -18.95
C ARG A 258 4.93 -2.23 -17.68
N LEU A 259 3.84 -2.65 -17.05
CA LEU A 259 3.85 -3.67 -16.02
C LEU A 259 2.82 -4.75 -16.35
N THR A 260 3.27 -5.98 -16.52
CA THR A 260 2.40 -7.15 -16.72
C THR A 260 2.18 -7.91 -15.40
N PRO A 261 1.13 -8.75 -15.30
CA PRO A 261 0.94 -9.62 -14.15
C PRO A 261 2.16 -10.51 -13.86
N SER A 262 2.77 -11.10 -14.90
CA SER A 262 3.95 -11.96 -14.76
C SER A 262 5.17 -11.21 -14.21
N MET A 263 5.35 -9.94 -14.58
CA MET A 263 6.41 -9.10 -14.02
C MET A 263 6.19 -8.83 -12.52
N MET A 264 4.95 -8.57 -12.11
CA MET A 264 4.65 -8.39 -10.69
C MET A 264 4.84 -9.69 -9.91
N ASP A 265 4.39 -10.82 -10.47
CA ASP A 265 4.57 -12.15 -9.88
C ASP A 265 6.05 -12.48 -9.69
N ALA A 266 6.88 -12.18 -10.68
CA ALA A 266 8.32 -12.37 -10.60
C ALA A 266 8.95 -11.53 -9.47
N VAL A 267 8.59 -10.25 -9.35
CA VAL A 267 9.12 -9.38 -8.28
C VAL A 267 8.66 -9.84 -6.90
N LEU A 268 7.38 -10.14 -6.72
CA LEU A 268 6.86 -10.57 -5.41
C LEU A 268 7.36 -11.96 -5.02
N GLY A 269 7.44 -12.90 -5.98
CA GLY A 269 8.03 -14.21 -5.76
C GLY A 269 9.50 -14.12 -5.36
N ARG A 270 10.27 -13.27 -6.06
CA ARG A 270 11.67 -13.00 -5.71
C ARG A 270 11.81 -12.36 -4.32
N ALA A 271 10.96 -11.40 -4.00
CA ALA A 271 10.96 -10.74 -2.69
C ALA A 271 10.62 -11.72 -1.55
N ALA A 272 9.66 -12.63 -1.76
CA ALA A 272 9.31 -13.67 -0.80
C ALA A 272 10.47 -14.65 -0.56
N GLN A 273 11.16 -15.09 -1.62
CA GLN A 273 12.37 -15.92 -1.51
C GLN A 273 13.46 -15.24 -0.67
N LEU A 274 13.74 -13.96 -0.96
CA LEU A 274 14.71 -13.16 -0.21
C LEU A 274 14.30 -12.97 1.26
N ALA A 275 13.00 -12.93 1.53
CA ALA A 275 12.45 -12.79 2.88
C ALA A 275 12.41 -14.12 3.66
N GLY A 276 12.66 -15.25 3.00
CA GLY A 276 12.50 -16.59 3.57
C GLY A 276 11.03 -16.95 3.86
N LEU A 277 10.10 -16.35 3.13
CA LEU A 277 8.68 -16.64 3.24
C LEU A 277 8.32 -17.87 2.39
N PRO A 278 7.39 -18.71 2.86
CA PRO A 278 6.93 -19.86 2.07
C PRO A 278 6.26 -19.35 0.80
N LEU A 279 6.75 -19.80 -0.35
CA LEU A 279 6.07 -19.59 -1.62
C LEU A 279 4.93 -20.59 -1.73
N ALA A 280 3.78 -20.15 -2.22
CA ALA A 280 2.81 -21.08 -2.77
C ALA A 280 3.51 -21.91 -3.86
N ALA A 281 3.37 -23.24 -3.82
CA ALA A 281 3.81 -24.07 -4.92
C ALA A 281 3.15 -23.52 -6.19
N VAL A 282 3.96 -23.08 -7.15
CA VAL A 282 3.44 -22.71 -8.47
C VAL A 282 2.73 -23.96 -8.97
N ALA A 283 1.42 -23.89 -9.16
CA ALA A 283 0.73 -24.94 -9.89
C ALA A 283 1.35 -24.92 -11.29
N ASP A 284 2.21 -25.89 -11.58
CA ASP A 284 2.62 -26.22 -12.94
C ASP A 284 1.34 -26.51 -13.72
N GLU A 285 0.83 -25.53 -14.46
CA GLU A 285 -0.03 -25.86 -15.60
C GLU A 285 0.89 -26.43 -16.68
N PRO A 286 0.71 -27.71 -17.08
CA PRO A 286 1.47 -28.26 -18.19
C PRO A 286 1.11 -27.46 -19.44
N VAL A 287 2.11 -26.82 -20.04
CA VAL A 287 1.99 -26.26 -21.38
C VAL A 287 1.66 -27.42 -22.32
N SER A 288 0.38 -27.55 -22.65
CA SER A 288 -0.12 -28.52 -23.62
C SER A 288 0.57 -28.28 -24.96
N ALA A 289 1.45 -29.22 -25.35
CA ALA A 289 2.04 -29.27 -26.66
C ALA A 289 0.96 -29.63 -27.71
N ALA A 290 0.39 -28.61 -28.34
CA ALA A 290 -0.36 -28.69 -29.60
C ALA A 290 -0.19 -27.33 -30.29
N SER A 291 0.28 -27.16 -31.52
CA SER A 291 0.50 -28.07 -32.63
C SER A 291 1.46 -27.37 -33.60
N VAL A 292 2.65 -27.93 -33.84
CA VAL A 292 3.46 -27.54 -35.01
C VAL A 292 2.93 -28.34 -36.19
N ARG A 293 2.12 -27.70 -37.04
CA ARG A 293 1.88 -28.22 -38.39
C ARG A 293 3.10 -27.89 -39.23
N SER A 294 3.81 -28.93 -39.63
CA SER A 294 4.87 -28.89 -40.62
C SER A 294 4.23 -28.76 -42.00
N ASP A 295 4.21 -27.56 -42.56
CA ASP A 295 4.05 -27.39 -44.01
C ASP A 295 5.41 -27.55 -44.66
N THR A 296 5.68 -28.77 -45.12
CA THR A 296 6.74 -29.06 -46.09
C THR A 296 6.09 -29.06 -47.47
N LEU A 297 6.34 -28.02 -48.26
CA LEU A 297 6.13 -28.05 -49.70
C LEU A 297 7.38 -27.51 -50.40
N LEU A 298 8.08 -28.43 -51.05
CA LEU A 298 8.92 -28.26 -52.23
C LEU A 298 8.70 -29.55 -53.07
N PRO A 299 8.91 -29.52 -54.39
CA PRO A 299 9.63 -28.52 -55.18
C PRO A 299 8.74 -27.59 -56.02
#